data_AF-A0A177D6Z0-F1
#
_entry.id   AF-A0A177D6Z0-F1
#
_cell.length_a   1.000
_cell.length_b   1.000
_cell.length_c   1.000
_cell.angle_alpha   90.00
_cell.angle_beta   90.00
_cell.angle_gamma   90.00
#
_symmetry.space_group_name_H-M   'P 1'
#
loop_
_entity.id
_entity.type
_entity.pdbx_description
1 polymer ?
#
loop_
_entity_poly.entity_id
_entity_poly.type
_entity_poly.pdbx_seq_one_letter_code
_entity_poly.pdbx_strand_id
1 'polypeptide(L)' 'INRERHVADSKYKYKSYFNLLHSKIVEHGIDERNTYNIDKKGFFVGIANRRKRIFSKAV' A
#
# COMPACT_ATOMS: atom_id res chain seq x y z
N ILE A 1 11.25 -18.18 -7.18
CA ILE A 1 10.28 -17.14 -6.75
C ILE A 1 10.79 -16.26 -5.59
N ASN A 2 12.00 -16.47 -5.03
CA ASN A 2 12.36 -15.84 -3.73
C ASN A 2 13.36 -14.66 -3.76
N ARG A 3 14.18 -14.52 -4.82
CA ARG A 3 15.29 -13.56 -4.81
C ARG A 3 14.85 -12.10 -5.01
N GLU A 4 13.92 -11.86 -5.93
CA GLU A 4 13.43 -10.51 -6.23
C GLU A 4 12.57 -9.93 -5.11
N ARG A 5 11.78 -10.77 -4.42
CA ARG A 5 11.01 -10.36 -3.23
C ARG A 5 11.91 -9.86 -2.11
N HIS A 6 13.00 -10.56 -1.81
CA HIS A 6 13.93 -10.12 -0.76
C HIS A 6 14.65 -8.82 -1.08
N VAL A 7 14.96 -8.56 -2.35
CA VAL A 7 15.54 -7.30 -2.81
C VAL A 7 14.51 -6.15 -2.72
N ALA A 8 13.23 -6.46 -2.95
CA ALA A 8 12.14 -5.50 -2.79
C ALA A 8 11.86 -5.16 -1.32
N ASP A 9 11.99 -6.14 -0.39
CA ASP A 9 11.88 -5.96 1.06
C ASP A 9 13.13 -5.33 1.69
N SER A 10 13.52 -4.16 1.19
CA SER A 10 14.55 -3.35 1.81
C SER A 10 13.98 -2.58 2.99
N LYS A 11 14.43 -2.91 4.21
CA LYS A 11 14.11 -2.20 5.45
C LYS A 11 14.26 -0.68 5.31
N TYR A 12 15.27 -0.24 4.56
CA TYR A 12 15.52 1.18 4.31
C TYR A 12 14.37 1.85 3.55
N LYS A 13 13.85 1.21 2.50
CA LYS A 13 12.71 1.74 1.72
C LYS A 13 11.45 1.88 2.57
N TYR A 14 11.15 0.88 3.41
CA TYR A 14 10.04 0.97 4.35
C TYR A 14 10.23 2.12 5.35
N LYS A 15 11.43 2.26 5.93
CA LYS A 15 11.71 3.36 6.85
C LYS A 15 11.52 4.72 6.18
N SER A 16 12.05 4.90 4.97
CA SER A 16 11.87 6.14 4.21
C SER A 16 10.40 6.43 3.88
N TYR A 17 9.64 5.40 3.49
CA TYR A 17 8.21 5.51 3.23
C TYR A 17 7.43 5.97 4.47
N PHE A 18 7.64 5.32 5.62
CA PHE A 18 6.93 5.69 6.85
C PHE A 18 7.33 7.07 7.38
N ASN A 19 8.61 7.44 7.28
CA ASN A 19 9.05 8.79 7.67
C ASN A 19 8.34 9.87 6.84
N LEU A 20 8.24 9.69 5.52
CA LEU A 20 7.52 10.61 4.64
C LEU A 20 6.03 10.66 4.96
N LEU A 21 5.43 9.48 5.20
CA LEU A 21 4.02 9.37 5.56
C LEU A 21 3.70 10.15 6.84
N HIS A 22 4.49 9.95 7.91
CA HIS A 22 4.31 10.68 9.16
C HIS A 22 4.48 12.19 8.98
N SER A 23 5.47 12.63 8.19
CA SER A 23 5.65 14.05 7.89
C SER A 23 4.41 14.65 7.22
N LYS A 24 3.79 13.93 6.28
CA LYS A 24 2.58 14.41 5.58
C LYS A 24 1.33 14.42 6.46
N ILE A 25 1.21 13.45 7.37
CA ILE A 25 0.11 13.42 8.35
C ILE A 25 0.17 14.66 9.25
N VAL A 26 1.35 15.01 9.74
CA VAL A 26 1.56 16.21 10.57
C VAL A 26 1.31 17.48 9.77
N GLU A 27 1.87 17.59 8.56
CA GLU A 27 1.70 18.77 7.67
C GLU A 27 0.23 19.08 7.38
N HIS A 28 -0.59 18.06 7.18
CA HIS A 28 -2.00 18.22 6.84
C HIS A 28 -2.96 18.09 8.03
N GLY A 29 -2.44 17.94 9.26
CA GLY A 29 -3.25 17.78 10.48
C GLY A 29 -4.22 16.59 10.40
N ILE A 30 -3.83 15.52 9.71
CA ILE A 30 -4.69 14.36 9.49
C ILE A 30 -4.75 13.55 10.79
N ASP A 31 -5.96 13.35 11.33
CA ASP A 31 -6.15 12.41 12.44
C ASP A 31 -5.75 10.99 11.97
N GLU A 32 -4.94 10.30 12.78
CA GLU A 32 -4.51 8.93 12.54
C GLU A 32 -5.68 7.98 12.23
N ARG A 33 -6.86 8.25 12.81
CA ARG A 33 -8.10 7.51 12.56
C ARG A 33 -8.63 7.64 11.12
N ASN A 34 -8.32 8.75 10.48
CA ASN A 34 -8.66 9.08 9.09
C ASN A 34 -7.59 8.61 8.10
N THR A 35 -6.45 8.12 8.59
CA THR A 35 -5.43 7.52 7.74
C THR A 35 -5.85 6.09 7.36
N TYR A 36 -5.88 5.81 6.06
CA TYR A 36 -6.11 4.45 5.57
C TYR A 36 -4.88 3.58 5.85
N ASN A 37 -4.85 2.96 7.03
CA ASN A 37 -3.77 2.04 7.38
C ASN A 37 -3.80 0.83 6.42
N ILE A 38 -2.66 0.56 5.78
CA ILE A 38 -2.49 -0.50 4.76
C ILE A 38 -2.79 -1.89 5.34
N ASP A 39 -2.61 -2.08 6.65
CA ASP A 39 -2.84 -3.34 7.37
C ASP A 39 -4.31 -3.82 7.27
N LYS A 40 -5.28 -3.10 7.85
CA LYS A 40 -6.68 -3.57 7.87
C LYS A 40 -7.50 -2.97 6.74
N LYS A 41 -7.49 -1.63 6.63
CA LYS A 41 -8.32 -0.94 5.62
C LYS A 41 -7.75 -1.15 4.22
N GLY A 42 -6.43 -1.14 4.05
CA GLY A 42 -5.78 -1.45 2.77
C GLY A 42 -6.03 -2.89 2.30
N PHE A 43 -5.99 -3.86 3.22
CA PHE A 43 -6.36 -5.25 2.93
C PHE A 43 -7.82 -5.39 2.50
N PHE A 44 -8.76 -4.76 3.21
CA PHE A 44 -10.16 -4.74 2.82
C PHE A 44 -10.39 -4.06 1.47
N VAL A 45 -9.70 -2.97 1.16
CA VAL A 45 -9.74 -2.34 -0.18
C VAL A 45 -9.21 -3.30 -1.25
N GLY A 46 -8.14 -4.05 -0.98
CA GLY A 46 -7.62 -5.06 -1.90
C GLY A 46 -8.60 -6.23 -2.14
N ILE A 47 -9.35 -6.63 -1.11
CA ILE A 47 -10.40 -7.65 -1.25
C ILE A 47 -11.63 -7.09 -1.96
N ALA A 48 -12.12 -5.93 -1.54
CA ALA A 48 -13.32 -5.30 -2.09
C ALA A 48 -13.13 -4.89 -3.56
N ASN A 49 -11.92 -4.49 -3.95
CA ASN A 49 -11.57 -4.15 -5.33
C ASN A 49 -11.11 -5.36 -6.17
N ARG A 50 -11.22 -6.61 -5.68
CA ARG A 50 -11.11 -7.79 -6.57
C ARG A 50 -12.32 -7.86 -7.51
N ARG A 51 -12.36 -6.97 -8.49
CA ARG A 51 -13.12 -7.17 -9.72
C ARG A 51 -12.34 -8.17 -10.56
N LYS A 52 -13.02 -9.20 -11.06
CA LYS A 52 -12.46 -10.11 -12.08
C LYS A 52 -11.98 -9.22 -13.24
N ARG A 53 -10.67 -9.17 -13.51
CA ARG A 53 -10.14 -8.53 -14.73
C ARG A 53 -10.57 -9.39 -15.90
N ILE A 54 -11.70 -9.05 -16.51
CA ILE A 54 -12.18 -9.70 -17.73
C ILE A 54 -11.39 -9.06 -18.88
N PHE A 55 -10.40 -9.77 -19.38
CA PHE A 55 -9.77 -9.41 -20.65
C PHE A 55 -10.58 -10.07 -21.76
N SER A 56 -11.18 -9.27 -22.64
CA SER A 56 -11.68 -9.80 -23.91
C SER A 56 -10.47 -10.22 -24.75
N LYS A 57 -10.48 -11.48 -25.20
CA LYS A 57 -9.53 -11.95 -26.20
C LYS A 57 -9.94 -11.31 -27.52
N ALA A 58 -9.03 -10.57 -28.17
CA ALA A 58 -9.28 -10.13 -29.55
C ALA A 58 -9.45 -11.39 -30.43
N VAL A 59 -10.50 -11.39 -31.26
CA VAL A 59 -10.82 -12.45 -32.23
C VAL A 59 -9.80 -12.45 -33.35
#